data_AF-A0A925VI01-F1
#
_entry.id   AF-A0A925VI01-F1
#
_cell.length_a   1.000
_cell.length_b   1.000
_cell.length_c   1.000
_cell.angle_alpha   90.00
_cell.angle_beta   90.00
_cell.angle_gamma   90.00
#
_symmetry.space_group_name_H-M   'P 1'
#
loop_
_entity.id
_entity.type
_entity.pdbx_description
1 polymer ?
#
loop_
_entity_poly.entity_id
_entity_poly.type
_entity_poly.pdbx_seq_one_letter_code
_entity_poly.pdbx_strand_id
1 'polypeptide(L)'
;MSEAGVDQNAIIARITEATSSLSDEEATQRYQQILAQLPPDQAEELNALALSQVASGNRRSLARQFKQANDDPSSPFDGYTFNDDDDDDVVASPTSLGRMTARAQQQDPA
;
A
#
# COMPACT_ATOMS: atom_id res chain seq x y z
N MET A 1 16.91 -22.67 13.19
CA MET A 1 17.41 -21.84 12.09
C MET A 1 16.32 -20.83 11.80
N SER A 2 16.43 -19.61 12.34
CA SER A 2 15.43 -18.56 12.09
C SER A 2 15.84 -17.88 10.79
N GLU A 3 14.99 -18.01 9.78
CA GLU A 3 15.15 -17.38 8.48
C GLU A 3 15.34 -15.87 8.65
N ALA A 4 16.13 -15.29 7.75
CA ALA A 4 16.46 -13.88 7.71
C ALA A 4 15.19 -13.05 7.42
N GLY A 5 14.39 -12.80 8.45
CA GLY A 5 13.38 -11.76 8.44
C GLY A 5 14.10 -10.44 8.33
N VAL A 6 13.96 -9.77 7.19
CA VAL A 6 14.41 -8.40 7.04
C VAL A 6 13.74 -7.58 8.14
N ASP A 7 14.54 -6.89 8.96
CA ASP A 7 14.05 -6.13 10.10
C ASP A 7 13.13 -5.00 9.60
N GLN A 8 11.83 -5.08 9.92
CA GLN A 8 10.84 -4.10 9.51
C GLN A 8 11.22 -2.68 9.94
N ASN A 9 11.87 -2.53 11.11
CA ASN A 9 12.36 -1.23 11.57
C ASN A 9 13.46 -0.68 10.67
N ALA A 10 14.28 -1.55 10.07
CA ALA A 10 15.33 -1.14 9.13
C ALA A 10 14.75 -0.66 7.80
N ILE A 11 13.66 -1.27 7.29
CA ILE A 11 12.99 -0.82 6.07
C ILE A 11 12.36 0.55 6.27
N ILE A 12 11.64 0.76 7.38
CA ILE A 12 11.03 2.05 7.72
C ILE A 12 12.11 3.12 7.88
N ALA A 13 13.16 2.84 8.65
CA ALA A 13 14.27 3.77 8.85
C ALA A 13 14.90 4.17 7.50
N ARG A 14 15.10 3.20 6.60
CA ARG A 14 15.64 3.46 5.27
C ARG A 14 14.73 4.31 4.39
N ILE A 15 13.41 4.12 4.48
CA ILE A 15 12.44 4.96 3.76
C ILE A 15 12.44 6.37 4.34
N THR A 16 12.30 6.50 5.66
CA THR A 16 12.30 7.80 6.34
C THR A 16 13.58 8.57 6.04
N GLU A 17 14.74 7.92 6.13
CA GLU A 17 16.02 8.54 5.76
C GLU A 17 16.03 8.95 4.28
N ALA A 18 15.67 8.04 3.37
CA ALA A 18 15.68 8.28 1.93
C ALA A 18 14.68 9.36 1.47
N THR A 19 13.61 9.62 2.22
CA THR A 19 12.58 10.61 1.86
C THR A 19 12.64 11.89 2.68
N SER A 20 13.36 11.91 3.81
CA SER A 20 13.33 13.04 4.77
C SER A 20 13.77 14.39 4.22
N SER A 21 14.58 14.40 3.16
CA SER A 21 15.09 15.61 2.51
C SER A 21 14.53 15.84 1.11
N LEU A 22 13.57 15.03 0.67
CA LEU A 22 13.00 15.07 -0.66
C LEU A 22 11.73 15.93 -0.68
N SER A 23 11.40 16.48 -1.85
CA SER A 23 10.05 17.00 -2.09
C SER A 23 9.01 15.88 -2.08
N ASP A 24 7.72 16.21 -1.92
CA ASP A 24 6.65 15.20 -1.85
C ASP A 24 6.59 14.29 -3.10
N GLU A 25 6.84 14.86 -4.29
CA GLU A 25 6.92 14.10 -5.54
C GLU A 25 8.12 13.15 -5.57
N GLU A 26 9.31 13.63 -5.19
CA GLU A 26 10.52 12.81 -5.14
C GLU A 26 10.43 11.74 -4.04
N ALA A 27 9.82 12.05 -2.90
CA ALA A 27 9.55 11.11 -1.82
C ALA A 27 8.61 9.99 -2.29
N THR A 28 7.57 10.33 -3.06
CA THR A 28 6.64 9.37 -3.66
C THR A 28 7.37 8.45 -4.65
N GLN A 29 8.18 9.01 -5.54
CA GLN A 29 8.99 8.20 -6.48
C GLN A 29 9.96 7.29 -5.75
N ARG A 30 10.62 7.79 -4.70
CA ARG A 30 11.57 7.00 -3.91
C ARG A 30 10.88 5.87 -3.16
N TYR A 31 9.70 6.13 -2.60
CA TYR A 31 8.84 5.13 -1.98
C TYR A 31 8.45 4.03 -2.97
N GLN A 32 8.00 4.39 -4.18
CA GLN A 32 7.68 3.44 -5.25
C GLN A 32 8.89 2.59 -5.68
N GLN A 33 10.08 3.20 -5.82
CA GLN A 33 11.30 2.47 -6.13
C GLN A 33 11.69 1.44 -5.06
N ILE A 34 11.47 1.77 -3.78
CA ILE A 34 11.72 0.85 -2.68
C ILE A 34 10.71 -0.31 -2.73
N LEU A 35 9.43 -0.01 -2.91
CA LEU A 35 8.38 -1.04 -3.04
C LEU A 35 8.63 -2.00 -4.20
N ALA A 36 9.07 -1.51 -5.36
CA ALA A 36 9.36 -2.34 -6.53
C ALA A 36 10.54 -3.33 -6.31
N GLN A 37 11.38 -3.09 -5.29
CA GLN A 37 12.49 -3.98 -4.93
C GLN A 37 12.12 -4.97 -3.81
N LEU A 38 10.95 -4.82 -3.19
CA LEU A 38 10.51 -5.67 -2.10
C LEU A 38 9.73 -6.89 -2.63
N PRO A 39 9.83 -8.05 -1.95
CA PRO A 39 8.90 -9.15 -2.17
C PRO A 39 7.45 -8.70 -1.94
N PRO A 40 6.46 -9.30 -2.64
CA PRO A 40 5.04 -8.94 -2.53
C PRO A 40 4.54 -8.82 -1.09
N ASP A 41 4.80 -9.83 -0.26
CA ASP A 41 4.36 -9.86 1.13
C ASP A 41 4.93 -8.69 1.96
N GLN A 42 6.18 -8.30 1.70
CA GLN A 42 6.82 -7.17 2.39
C GLN A 42 6.31 -5.82 1.86
N ALA A 43 5.98 -5.73 0.57
CA ALA A 43 5.37 -4.54 -0.02
C ALA A 43 3.95 -4.31 0.55
N GLU A 44 3.19 -5.38 0.77
CA GLU A 44 1.88 -5.32 1.43
C GLU A 44 1.99 -4.82 2.87
N GLU A 45 2.90 -5.40 3.67
CA GLU A 45 3.15 -5.00 5.05
C GLU A 45 3.59 -3.53 5.15
N LEU A 46 4.49 -3.10 4.27
CA LEU A 46 4.98 -1.73 4.25
C LEU A 46 3.88 -0.72 3.87
N ASN A 47 3.08 -1.02 2.84
CA ASN A 47 1.93 -0.19 2.48
C ASN A 47 0.93 -0.11 3.64
N ALA A 48 0.62 -1.23 4.30
CA ALA A 48 -0.27 -1.26 5.44
C ALA A 48 0.23 -0.38 6.60
N LEU A 49 1.54 -0.42 6.87
CA LEU A 49 2.14 0.44 7.88
C LEU A 49 2.09 1.92 7.50
N ALA A 50 2.45 2.27 6.27
CA ALA A 50 2.37 3.66 5.81
C ALA A 50 0.94 4.20 5.94
N LEU A 51 -0.05 3.39 5.56
CA LEU A 51 -1.46 3.72 5.68
C LEU A 51 -1.95 3.76 7.14
N SER A 52 -1.32 3.05 8.06
CA SER A 52 -1.67 3.10 9.49
C SER A 52 -1.44 4.49 10.10
N GLN A 53 -0.49 5.26 9.55
CA GLN A 53 -0.22 6.63 9.94
C GLN A 53 -1.18 7.64 9.29
N VAL A 54 -1.95 7.23 8.29
CA VAL A 54 -2.97 8.05 7.64
C VAL A 54 -4.23 8.09 8.50
N ALA A 55 -4.76 9.31 8.70
CA ALA A 55 -6.00 9.52 9.44
C ALA A 55 -7.15 8.66 8.90
N SER A 56 -8.01 8.14 9.79
CA SER A 56 -9.08 7.20 9.43
C SER A 56 -10.04 7.75 8.36
N GLY A 57 -10.36 9.05 8.39
CA GLY A 57 -11.18 9.70 7.38
C GLY A 57 -10.57 9.64 5.98
N ASN A 58 -9.25 9.84 5.87
CA ASN A 58 -8.52 9.77 4.60
C ASN A 58 -8.43 8.33 4.10
N ARG A 59 -8.22 7.36 5.00
CA ARG A 59 -8.26 5.93 4.67
C ARG A 59 -9.62 5.49 4.13
N ARG A 60 -10.73 5.95 4.71
CA ARG A 60 -12.08 5.71 4.18
C ARG A 60 -12.29 6.31 2.79
N SER A 61 -11.73 7.49 2.54
CA SER A 61 -11.76 8.09 1.20
C SER A 61 -11.00 7.23 0.17
N LEU A 62 -9.83 6.74 0.56
CA LEU A 62 -9.02 5.85 -0.28
C LEU A 62 -9.71 4.51 -0.53
N ALA A 63 -10.33 3.92 0.49
CA ALA A 63 -11.14 2.70 0.36
C ALA A 63 -12.26 2.85 -0.67
N ARG A 64 -12.98 3.98 -0.66
CA ARG A 64 -14.02 4.26 -1.65
C ARG A 64 -13.46 4.42 -3.06
N GLN A 65 -12.30 5.07 -3.21
CA GLN A 65 -11.63 5.20 -4.50
C GLN A 65 -11.21 3.83 -5.05
N PHE A 66 -10.66 2.95 -4.22
CA PHE A 66 -10.33 1.58 -4.64
C PHE A 66 -11.57 0.77 -5.00
N LYS A 67 -12.66 0.85 -4.22
CA LYS A 67 -13.94 0.20 -4.58
C LYS A 67 -14.42 0.68 -5.95
N GLN A 68 -14.48 1.99 -6.16
CA GLN A 68 -14.90 2.57 -7.43
C GLN A 68 -13.99 2.19 -8.59
N ALA A 69 -12.68 2.14 -8.37
CA ALA A 69 -11.72 1.75 -9.39
C ALA A 69 -11.83 0.25 -9.72
N ASN A 70 -12.17 -0.62 -8.78
CA ASN A 70 -12.38 -2.04 -9.02
C ASN A 70 -13.63 -2.34 -9.86
N ASP A 71 -14.61 -1.43 -9.90
CA ASP A 71 -15.79 -1.55 -10.77
C ASP A 71 -15.50 -1.22 -12.24
N ASP A 72 -14.31 -0.67 -12.54
CA ASP A 72 -13.85 -0.40 -13.89
C ASP A 72 -13.00 -1.59 -14.41
N PRO A 73 -13.45 -2.31 -15.46
CA PRO A 73 -12.72 -3.46 -15.99
C PRO A 73 -11.40 -3.10 -16.68
N SER A 74 -11.10 -1.81 -16.88
CA SER A 74 -9.81 -1.32 -17.39
C SER A 74 -8.84 -0.90 -16.28
N SER A 75 -9.24 -1.07 -15.02
CA SER A 75 -8.51 -0.61 -13.86
C SER A 75 -7.43 -1.59 -13.40
N PRO A 76 -6.29 -1.10 -12.87
CA PRO A 76 -5.27 -1.95 -12.23
C PRO A 76 -5.74 -2.53 -10.87
N PHE A 77 -6.96 -2.20 -10.45
CA PHE A 77 -7.59 -2.73 -9.26
C PHE A 77 -8.55 -3.88 -9.55
N ASP A 78 -8.79 -4.22 -10.83
CA ASP A 78 -9.74 -5.25 -11.24
C ASP A 78 -9.46 -6.62 -10.59
N GLY A 79 -10.55 -7.30 -10.21
CA GLY A 79 -10.54 -8.60 -9.57
C GLY A 79 -10.25 -8.61 -8.06
N TYR A 80 -10.27 -7.47 -7.37
CA TYR A 80 -10.32 -7.46 -5.91
C TYR A 80 -11.76 -7.76 -5.45
N THR A 81 -11.96 -8.92 -4.83
CA THR A 81 -13.27 -9.30 -4.30
C THR A 81 -13.46 -8.63 -2.94
N PHE A 82 -14.28 -7.58 -2.91
CA PHE A 82 -14.85 -7.10 -1.65
C PHE A 82 -15.96 -8.08 -1.25
N ASN A 83 -15.97 -8.58 -0.01
CA ASN A 83 -17.16 -9.28 0.45
C ASN A 83 -18.26 -8.22 0.63
N ASP A 84 -19.49 -8.52 0.22
CA ASP A 84 -20.63 -7.62 0.42
C ASP A 84 -20.86 -7.29 1.92
N ASP A 85 -20.38 -8.15 2.83
CA ASP A 85 -20.43 -7.96 4.29
C ASP A 85 -19.26 -7.12 4.85
N ASP A 86 -18.26 -6.75 4.05
CA ASP A 86 -17.15 -5.92 4.51
C ASP A 86 -17.61 -4.46 4.64
N ASP A 87 -17.89 -4.05 5.88
CA ASP A 87 -18.12 -2.65 6.22
C ASP A 87 -16.98 -1.74 5.71
N ASP A 88 -17.31 -0.49 5.40
CA ASP A 88 -16.34 0.51 4.92
C ASP A 88 -15.12 0.66 5.85
N ASP A 89 -15.29 0.37 7.13
CA ASP A 89 -14.19 0.37 8.12
C ASP A 89 -13.24 -0.82 7.99
N VAL A 90 -13.73 -1.99 7.56
CA VAL A 90 -12.90 -3.17 7.29
C VAL A 90 -12.08 -2.95 6.02
N VAL A 91 -12.71 -2.38 4.99
CA VAL A 91 -12.03 -2.03 3.74
C VAL A 91 -11.04 -0.88 3.92
N ALA A 92 -11.35 0.09 4.79
CA ALA A 92 -10.45 1.18 5.17
C ALA A 92 -9.39 0.78 6.21
N SER A 93 -9.31 -0.50 6.60
CA SER A 93 -8.25 -0.97 7.47
C SER A 93 -6.89 -0.78 6.76
N PRO A 94 -5.81 -0.43 7.49
CA PRO A 94 -4.51 -0.22 6.86
C PRO A 94 -4.03 -1.47 6.12
N THR A 95 -4.28 -2.65 6.70
CA THR A 95 -3.95 -3.94 6.09
C THR A 95 -4.70 -4.18 4.78
N SER A 96 -6.03 -3.96 4.75
CA SER A 96 -6.82 -4.11 3.53
C SER A 96 -6.33 -3.17 2.43
N LEU A 97 -6.15 -1.89 2.76
CA LEU A 97 -5.66 -0.87 1.84
C LEU A 97 -4.22 -1.15 1.37
N GLY A 98 -3.37 -1.72 2.24
CA GLY A 98 -2.00 -2.11 1.90
C GLY A 98 -1.96 -3.19 0.83
N ARG A 99 -2.82 -4.21 0.95
CA ARG A 99 -3.00 -5.26 -0.06
C ARG A 99 -3.50 -4.72 -1.39
N MET A 100 -4.53 -3.87 -1.36
CA MET A 100 -5.07 -3.23 -2.57
C MET A 100 -3.99 -2.40 -3.29
N THR A 101 -3.22 -1.62 -2.54
CA THR A 101 -2.15 -0.77 -3.08
C THR A 101 -1.03 -1.61 -3.70
N ALA A 102 -0.58 -2.67 -3.02
CA ALA A 102 0.48 -3.53 -3.52
C ALA A 102 0.05 -4.26 -4.81
N ARG A 103 -1.19 -4.73 -4.87
CA ARG A 103 -1.73 -5.42 -6.06
C ARG A 103 -1.82 -4.49 -7.26
N ALA A 104 -2.28 -3.25 -7.06
CA ALA A 104 -2.36 -2.28 -8.13
C ALA A 104 -1.00 -1.94 -8.75
N GLN A 105 0.03 -1.85 -7.91
CA GLN A 105 1.41 -1.64 -8.36
C GLN A 105 1.97 -2.84 -9.15
N GLN A 106 1.44 -4.05 -8.98
CA GLN A 106 1.83 -5.21 -9.79
C GLN A 106 1.10 -5.26 -11.14
N GLN A 107 -0.11 -4.69 -11.22
CA GLN A 107 -0.92 -4.69 -12.45
C GLN A 107 -0.64 -3.49 -13.36
N ASP A 108 -0.08 -2.41 -12.81
CA ASP A 108 0.41 -1.24 -13.55
C ASP A 108 1.94 -1.22 -13.57
N PRO A 109 2.59 -2.01 -14.46
CA PRO A 109 4.02 -1.89 -14.68
C PRO A 109 4.27 -0.60 -15.45
N ALA A 110 4.62 0.47 -14.73
CA ALA A 110 5.21 1.66 -15.35
C ALA A 110 6.46 1.32 -16.17
#